data_AF-A0A0S8G3S0-F1
#
_entry.id   AF-A0A0S8G3S0-F1
#
_cell.length_a   1.000
_cell.length_b   1.000
_cell.length_c   1.000
_cell.angle_alpha   90.00
_cell.angle_beta   90.00
_cell.angle_gamma   90.00
#
_symmetry.space_group_name_H-M   'P 1'
#
loop_
_entity.id
_entity.type
_entity.pdbx_description
1 polymer ?
#
loop_
_entity_poly.entity_id
_entity_poly.type
_entity_poly.pdbx_seq_one_letter_code
_entity_poly.pdbx_strand_id
1 'polypeptide(L)'
;MLIFLIVVQSWQTYLDSSLAYIGLTRNDIAFRVDYLPRSAYRFAITDELLNSPLHALNFVLSVDEMVWEPSEQDMYSRLVELYNLKTENRKLDFKRKLRHSHQLVTEAFSMTPAELGQVFEDLTLFSPELTASIDEYKQSLDEYDSLTVWLKANATDVGYAKLFSAGAQLLSASLDYADWLAGIDKETLVVEGVAGAVVYYEKCDFGEIVVGDTGTNIYTKDFAVIIDLGGDDEYQCDNEGRIHVWVDKTGNDTYKGGNYSIACGRFGVSILIDEAGDDTYAADAFSLGCGVFGVGVLIDRCGDDEYRGNTFTQGAAGFGIGILKDEDGNDLYGAALYAQGFGSTYGIGVLGDKQGNDMYFILSKYIDEGRYLDHHLSMSQGFAIGFRPDLPGGIGILSERAGNDYYTGDIYAQGTAYWFGIGAIVETAGDDNYLAYQYAQASGVHIAFGLIVDKQGSDNYVAKGVSQGCGHDLALGLLYDIAGDDSYVAYDLSQGAGNANGIGILADESGDDTYSVKKSHNTQGYGNFRREYGSIGVLLDIKGEDVYRTGADGTLWTSGEHGIGTDWE
;
A
#
# COMPACT_ATOMS: atom_id res chain seq x y z
N MET A 1 -18.62 5.72 -16.64
CA MET A 1 -18.52 4.87 -17.85
C MET A 1 -17.08 4.94 -18.28
N LEU A 2 -16.21 4.18 -17.60
CA LEU A 2 -14.79 4.09 -17.93
C LEU A 2 -14.65 3.34 -19.25
N ILE A 3 -13.88 3.90 -20.18
CA ILE A 3 -13.44 3.19 -21.38
C ILE A 3 -12.22 2.40 -20.94
N PHE A 4 -12.41 1.11 -20.62
CA PHE A 4 -11.30 0.19 -20.41
C PHE A 4 -10.63 -0.06 -21.77
N LEU A 5 -9.36 0.32 -21.88
CA LEU A 5 -8.47 -0.25 -22.88
C LEU A 5 -8.27 -1.72 -22.48
N ILE A 6 -8.94 -2.62 -23.19
CA ILE A 6 -8.71 -4.05 -23.05
C ILE A 6 -7.33 -4.30 -23.68
N VAL A 7 -6.28 -4.34 -22.85
CA VAL A 7 -5.12 -5.17 -23.18
C VAL A 7 -5.70 -6.58 -23.30
N VAL A 8 -5.74 -7.11 -24.53
CA VAL A 8 -6.12 -8.50 -24.73
C VAL A 8 -4.96 -9.31 -24.15
N GLN A 9 -5.08 -9.60 -22.87
CA GLN A 9 -4.11 -10.37 -22.09
C GLN A 9 -3.94 -11.73 -22.76
N SER A 10 -2.83 -11.89 -23.48
CA SER A 10 -2.56 -13.06 -24.30
C SER A 10 -2.51 -14.31 -23.42
N TRP A 11 -1.95 -14.18 -22.21
CA TRP A 11 -1.84 -15.23 -21.20
C TRP A 11 -3.15 -15.91 -20.81
N GLN A 12 -4.30 -15.24 -20.87
CA GLN A 12 -5.57 -15.86 -20.46
C GLN A 12 -5.96 -17.06 -21.36
N THR A 13 -5.59 -17.03 -22.65
CA THR A 13 -5.86 -18.14 -23.57
C THR A 13 -4.96 -19.34 -23.26
N TYR A 14 -3.72 -19.06 -22.90
CA TYR A 14 -2.76 -20.08 -22.47
C TYR A 14 -3.17 -20.66 -21.12
N LEU A 15 -3.58 -19.83 -20.16
CA LEU A 15 -4.16 -20.26 -18.88
C LEU A 15 -5.39 -21.18 -19.08
N ASP A 16 -6.34 -20.78 -19.94
CA ASP A 16 -7.52 -21.61 -20.23
C ASP A 16 -7.13 -22.99 -20.77
N SER A 17 -6.10 -23.03 -21.62
CA SER A 17 -5.57 -24.28 -22.19
C SER A 17 -4.86 -25.13 -21.14
N SER A 18 -4.05 -24.52 -20.28
CA SER A 18 -3.35 -25.19 -19.17
C SER A 18 -4.32 -25.76 -18.14
N LEU A 19 -5.37 -25.01 -17.76
CA LEU A 19 -6.41 -25.50 -16.85
C LEU A 19 -7.18 -26.67 -17.46
N ALA A 20 -7.56 -26.58 -18.75
CA ALA A 20 -8.28 -27.64 -19.43
C ALA A 20 -7.50 -28.96 -19.45
N TYR A 21 -6.16 -28.90 -19.52
CA TYR A 21 -5.30 -30.08 -19.48
C TYR A 21 -5.40 -30.86 -18.15
N ILE A 22 -5.53 -30.15 -17.01
CA ILE A 22 -5.77 -30.77 -15.69
C ILE A 22 -7.26 -30.93 -15.37
N GLY A 23 -8.14 -30.77 -16.37
CA GLY A 23 -9.58 -30.98 -16.24
C GLY A 23 -10.31 -29.87 -15.47
N LEU A 24 -9.70 -28.69 -15.36
CA LEU A 24 -10.25 -27.51 -14.70
C LEU A 24 -10.61 -26.43 -15.73
N THR A 25 -11.30 -25.40 -15.25
CA THR A 25 -11.67 -24.19 -15.98
C THR A 25 -11.45 -22.97 -15.09
N ARG A 26 -11.51 -21.76 -15.64
CA ARG A 26 -11.49 -20.53 -14.82
C ARG A 26 -12.62 -20.46 -13.78
N ASN A 27 -13.72 -21.18 -13.96
CA ASN A 27 -14.78 -21.23 -12.95
C ASN A 27 -14.34 -21.98 -11.67
N ASP A 28 -13.32 -22.83 -11.76
CA ASP A 28 -12.74 -23.52 -10.61
C ASP A 28 -11.76 -22.61 -9.84
N ILE A 29 -11.30 -21.53 -10.46
CA ILE A 29 -10.58 -20.42 -9.84
C ILE A 29 -11.63 -19.48 -9.20
N ALA A 30 -12.31 -19.93 -8.16
CA ALA A 30 -13.27 -19.13 -7.42
C ALA A 30 -13.37 -19.59 -5.96
N PHE A 31 -13.72 -18.67 -5.07
CA PHE A 31 -13.92 -18.98 -3.67
C PHE A 31 -15.41 -19.10 -3.36
N ARG A 32 -15.76 -20.12 -2.58
CA ARG A 32 -17.11 -20.23 -2.03
C ARG A 32 -17.34 -19.13 -1.00
N VAL A 33 -18.38 -18.32 -1.22
CA VAL A 33 -18.75 -17.19 -0.35
C VAL A 33 -20.00 -17.44 0.49
N ASP A 34 -20.67 -18.59 0.32
CA ASP A 34 -21.99 -18.87 0.90
C ASP A 34 -21.99 -19.00 2.43
N TYR A 35 -20.82 -19.21 3.05
CA TYR A 35 -20.64 -19.32 4.49
C TYR A 35 -20.00 -18.08 5.14
N LEU A 36 -19.70 -17.03 4.36
CA LEU A 36 -18.98 -15.86 4.85
C LEU A 36 -19.96 -14.71 5.19
N PRO A 37 -20.14 -14.36 6.47
CA PRO A 37 -20.90 -13.17 6.81
C PRO A 37 -20.20 -11.93 6.24
N ARG A 38 -21.00 -10.97 5.74
CA ARG A 38 -20.46 -9.72 5.20
C ARG A 38 -20.16 -8.75 6.33
N SER A 39 -18.93 -8.25 6.38
CA SER A 39 -18.55 -7.12 7.23
C SER A 39 -18.91 -5.80 6.55
N ALA A 40 -19.33 -4.79 7.33
CA ALA A 40 -19.59 -3.44 6.81
C ALA A 40 -18.33 -2.75 6.26
N TYR A 41 -17.15 -3.25 6.67
CA TYR A 41 -15.85 -2.72 6.29
C TYR A 41 -15.15 -3.53 5.20
N ARG A 42 -15.83 -4.53 4.61
CA ARG A 42 -15.31 -5.26 3.44
C ARG A 42 -15.59 -4.43 2.19
N PHE A 43 -14.55 -4.09 1.44
CA PHE A 43 -14.71 -3.38 0.17
C PHE A 43 -15.55 -4.20 -0.83
N ALA A 44 -16.32 -3.51 -1.66
CA ALA A 44 -17.16 -4.16 -2.67
C ALA A 44 -16.33 -4.92 -3.71
N ILE A 45 -15.14 -4.41 -4.06
CA ILE A 45 -14.20 -5.11 -4.95
C ILE A 45 -13.78 -6.46 -4.36
N THR A 46 -13.53 -6.56 -3.04
CA THR A 46 -13.21 -7.84 -2.41
C THR A 46 -14.33 -8.87 -2.60
N ASP A 47 -15.60 -8.46 -2.49
CA ASP A 47 -16.75 -9.35 -2.76
C ASP A 47 -16.77 -9.84 -4.23
N GLU A 48 -16.42 -8.98 -5.18
CA GLU A 48 -16.27 -9.34 -6.59
C GLU A 48 -15.13 -10.35 -6.79
N LEU A 49 -13.94 -10.04 -6.26
CA LEU A 49 -12.75 -10.87 -6.42
C LEU A 49 -12.91 -12.26 -5.79
N LEU A 50 -13.73 -12.41 -4.74
CA LEU A 50 -14.02 -13.74 -4.21
C LEU A 50 -14.75 -14.64 -5.23
N ASN A 51 -15.60 -14.05 -6.07
CA ASN A 51 -16.32 -14.76 -7.13
C ASN A 51 -15.54 -14.82 -8.44
N SER A 52 -14.65 -13.85 -8.70
CA SER A 52 -13.86 -13.75 -9.92
C SER A 52 -12.43 -13.29 -9.60
N PRO A 53 -11.59 -14.14 -8.99
CA PRO A 53 -10.26 -13.80 -8.50
C PRO A 53 -9.34 -13.19 -9.58
N LEU A 54 -9.42 -13.66 -10.82
CA LEU A 54 -8.59 -13.14 -11.92
C LEU A 54 -8.91 -11.68 -12.30
N HIS A 55 -10.05 -11.13 -11.89
CA HIS A 55 -10.32 -9.69 -12.04
C HIS A 55 -9.39 -8.83 -11.18
N ALA A 56 -8.69 -9.41 -10.20
CA ALA A 56 -7.74 -8.71 -9.35
C ALA A 56 -6.65 -8.03 -10.19
N LEU A 57 -6.20 -8.67 -11.27
CA LEU A 57 -5.22 -8.10 -12.18
C LEU A 57 -5.71 -6.80 -12.84
N ASN A 58 -6.93 -6.81 -13.40
CA ASN A 58 -7.52 -5.61 -13.99
C ASN A 58 -7.78 -4.52 -12.95
N PHE A 59 -8.12 -4.92 -11.72
CA PHE A 59 -8.32 -3.98 -10.63
C PHE A 59 -7.02 -3.27 -10.25
N VAL A 60 -5.92 -4.00 -9.99
CA VAL A 60 -4.65 -3.38 -9.57
C VAL A 60 -4.06 -2.52 -10.68
N LEU A 61 -4.13 -2.95 -11.94
CA LEU A 61 -3.74 -2.12 -13.09
C LEU A 61 -4.59 -0.85 -13.19
N SER A 62 -5.89 -0.94 -12.91
CA SER A 62 -6.74 0.26 -12.89
C SER A 62 -6.38 1.21 -11.74
N VAL A 63 -5.86 0.70 -10.61
CA VAL A 63 -5.39 1.54 -9.50
C VAL A 63 -4.05 2.20 -9.85
N ASP A 64 -3.09 1.48 -10.46
CA ASP A 64 -1.88 2.06 -11.05
C ASP A 64 -2.22 3.21 -12.01
N GLU A 65 -3.15 2.99 -12.96
CA GLU A 65 -3.64 4.05 -13.84
C GLU A 65 -4.30 5.22 -13.07
N MET A 66 -4.96 4.96 -11.93
CA MET A 66 -5.55 6.02 -11.09
C MET A 66 -4.48 6.88 -10.43
N VAL A 67 -3.33 6.32 -10.07
CA VAL A 67 -2.24 7.02 -9.38
C VAL A 67 -1.53 7.99 -10.32
N TRP A 68 -1.29 7.60 -11.57
CA TRP A 68 -0.37 8.34 -12.46
C TRP A 68 -1.01 9.09 -13.62
N GLU A 69 -2.11 8.60 -14.18
CA GLU A 69 -2.67 9.17 -15.42
C GLU A 69 -3.53 10.43 -15.22
N PRO A 70 -4.36 10.55 -14.17
CA PRO A 70 -5.20 11.73 -13.98
C PRO A 70 -4.51 12.81 -13.12
N SER A 71 -5.19 13.95 -12.91
CA SER A 71 -4.75 14.94 -11.89
C SER A 71 -4.83 14.37 -10.48
N GLU A 72 -4.13 14.95 -9.50
CA GLU A 72 -4.15 14.45 -8.11
C GLU A 72 -5.54 14.56 -7.48
N GLN A 73 -6.31 15.58 -7.87
CA GLN A 73 -7.71 15.72 -7.44
C GLN A 73 -8.57 14.57 -7.97
N ASP A 74 -8.38 14.19 -9.24
CA ASP A 74 -9.10 13.09 -9.86
C ASP A 74 -8.63 11.72 -9.34
N MET A 75 -7.32 11.54 -9.10
CA MET A 75 -6.75 10.38 -8.40
C MET A 75 -7.47 10.19 -7.05
N TYR A 76 -7.45 11.24 -6.22
CA TYR A 76 -8.08 11.22 -4.91
C TYR A 76 -9.58 10.90 -5.00
N SER A 77 -10.32 11.55 -5.91
CA SER A 77 -11.74 11.28 -6.12
C SER A 77 -12.00 9.84 -6.53
N ARG A 78 -11.17 9.23 -7.39
CA ARG A 78 -11.30 7.82 -7.81
C ARG A 78 -11.01 6.84 -6.66
N LEU A 79 -10.03 7.12 -5.81
CA LEU A 79 -9.81 6.32 -4.60
C LEU A 79 -11.02 6.37 -3.65
N VAL A 80 -11.66 7.54 -3.51
CA VAL A 80 -12.90 7.68 -2.73
C VAL A 80 -14.07 6.89 -3.34
N GLU A 81 -14.13 6.73 -4.66
CA GLU A 81 -15.16 5.91 -5.30
C GLU A 81 -15.07 4.43 -4.92
N LEU A 82 -13.89 3.91 -4.53
CA LEU A 82 -13.73 2.53 -4.03
C LEU A 82 -14.47 2.30 -2.70
N TYR A 83 -14.72 3.37 -1.94
CA TYR A 83 -15.59 3.34 -0.75
C TYR A 83 -17.09 3.37 -1.09
N ASN A 84 -17.47 3.39 -2.37
CA ASN A 84 -18.82 3.72 -2.86
C ASN A 84 -19.30 5.12 -2.41
N LEU A 85 -18.36 6.07 -2.28
CA LEU A 85 -18.62 7.44 -1.92
C LEU A 85 -18.28 8.39 -3.08
N LYS A 86 -18.64 9.66 -2.93
CA LYS A 86 -18.27 10.73 -3.84
C LYS A 86 -17.80 11.92 -3.05
N THR A 87 -16.80 12.61 -3.57
CA THR A 87 -16.28 13.85 -3.00
C THR A 87 -17.10 15.04 -3.48
N GLU A 88 -17.47 15.94 -2.58
CA GLU A 88 -17.96 17.28 -2.93
C GLU A 88 -16.80 18.28 -2.88
N ASN A 89 -16.41 18.85 -4.02
CA ASN A 89 -15.47 19.98 -4.09
C ASN A 89 -16.21 21.26 -4.46
N ARG A 90 -16.29 22.23 -3.53
CA ARG A 90 -16.97 23.50 -3.75
C ARG A 90 -16.00 24.54 -4.31
N LYS A 91 -16.48 25.32 -5.27
CA LYS A 91 -15.73 26.47 -5.79
C LYS A 91 -15.73 27.61 -4.77
N LEU A 92 -14.71 27.63 -3.91
CA LEU A 92 -14.49 28.59 -2.83
C LEU A 92 -13.10 29.24 -2.96
N ASP A 93 -12.92 30.42 -2.36
CA ASP A 93 -11.58 31.00 -2.17
C ASP A 93 -10.76 30.18 -1.16
N PHE A 94 -9.43 30.31 -1.20
CA PHE A 94 -8.48 29.53 -0.40
C PHE A 94 -8.87 29.43 1.09
N LYS A 95 -9.07 30.57 1.76
CA LYS A 95 -9.43 30.58 3.20
C LYS A 95 -10.80 29.99 3.48
N ARG A 96 -11.76 30.11 2.55
CA ARG A 96 -13.07 29.44 2.67
C ARG A 96 -12.97 27.94 2.43
N LYS A 97 -12.08 27.46 1.56
CA LYS A 97 -11.78 26.01 1.41
C LYS A 97 -11.33 25.45 2.76
N LEU A 98 -10.30 26.06 3.38
CA LEU A 98 -9.77 25.65 4.69
C LEU A 98 -10.85 25.61 5.79
N ARG A 99 -11.61 26.71 5.97
CA ARG A 99 -12.67 26.77 6.98
C ARG A 99 -13.77 25.73 6.73
N HIS A 100 -14.17 25.54 5.48
CA HIS A 100 -15.20 24.57 5.15
C HIS A 100 -14.73 23.14 5.43
N SER A 101 -13.49 22.81 5.05
CA SER A 101 -12.90 21.51 5.35
C SER A 101 -12.80 21.25 6.85
N HIS A 102 -12.35 22.22 7.65
CA HIS A 102 -12.33 22.10 9.10
C HIS A 102 -13.73 21.81 9.71
N GLN A 103 -14.77 22.46 9.19
CA GLN A 103 -16.16 22.20 9.59
C GLN A 103 -16.59 20.77 9.22
N LEU A 104 -16.32 20.32 8.00
CA LEU A 104 -16.65 18.98 7.53
C LEU A 104 -15.95 17.90 8.37
N VAL A 105 -14.66 18.07 8.67
CA VAL A 105 -13.90 17.17 9.54
C VAL A 105 -14.49 17.14 10.94
N THR A 106 -14.79 18.31 11.53
CA THR A 106 -15.41 18.38 12.87
C THR A 106 -16.76 17.65 12.91
N GLU A 107 -17.59 17.82 11.88
CA GLU A 107 -18.87 17.13 11.78
C GLU A 107 -18.71 15.61 11.56
N ALA A 108 -17.68 15.19 10.81
CA ALA A 108 -17.41 13.77 10.53
C ALA A 108 -17.12 12.97 11.80
N PHE A 109 -16.52 13.60 12.82
CA PHE A 109 -16.18 12.97 14.10
C PHE A 109 -17.08 13.40 15.27
N SER A 110 -18.21 14.05 14.98
CA SER A 110 -19.09 14.58 16.05
C SER A 110 -19.76 13.50 16.92
N MET A 111 -19.82 12.27 16.41
CA MET A 111 -20.45 11.13 17.09
C MET A 111 -19.46 10.01 17.46
N THR A 112 -18.16 10.19 17.16
CA THR A 112 -17.16 9.12 17.35
C THR A 112 -16.66 9.08 18.80
N PRO A 113 -16.49 7.89 19.40
CA PRO A 113 -15.92 7.76 20.74
C PRO A 113 -14.48 8.29 20.83
N ALA A 114 -14.10 8.82 22.00
CA ALA A 114 -12.77 9.37 22.22
C ALA A 114 -11.66 8.29 22.21
N GLU A 115 -12.02 7.07 22.61
CA GLU A 115 -11.12 5.92 22.72
C GLU A 115 -10.82 5.27 21.37
N LEU A 116 -11.52 5.67 20.29
CA LEU A 116 -11.45 5.03 18.98
C LEU A 116 -10.01 4.95 18.45
N GLY A 117 -9.25 6.04 18.60
CA GLY A 117 -7.85 6.10 18.21
C GLY A 117 -6.96 5.16 19.00
N GLN A 118 -7.12 5.14 20.33
CA GLN A 118 -6.32 4.28 21.20
C GLN A 118 -6.57 2.79 20.91
N VAL A 119 -7.83 2.39 20.74
CA VAL A 119 -8.17 0.99 20.43
C VAL A 119 -7.56 0.55 19.10
N PHE A 120 -7.58 1.42 18.09
CA PHE A 120 -6.93 1.12 16.81
C PHE A 120 -5.41 1.02 16.96
N GLU A 121 -4.80 1.92 17.72
CA GLU A 121 -3.37 1.91 18.01
C GLU A 121 -2.95 0.62 18.76
N ASP A 122 -3.70 0.21 19.78
CA ASP A 122 -3.44 -1.01 20.56
C ASP A 122 -3.52 -2.29 19.70
N LEU A 123 -4.38 -2.29 18.67
CA LEU A 123 -4.48 -3.39 17.71
C LEU A 123 -3.37 -3.38 16.65
N THR A 124 -2.72 -2.25 16.45
CA THR A 124 -1.82 -2.01 15.31
C THR A 124 -0.36 -1.94 15.71
N LEU A 125 -0.02 -1.28 16.83
CA LEU A 125 1.37 -1.18 17.27
C LEU A 125 1.86 -2.55 17.71
N PHE A 126 2.72 -3.13 16.89
CA PHE A 126 3.35 -4.40 17.19
C PHE A 126 4.43 -4.20 18.25
N SER A 127 4.09 -4.50 19.51
CA SER A 127 5.00 -4.51 20.64
C SER A 127 5.03 -5.91 21.25
N PRO A 128 5.80 -6.85 20.67
CA PRO A 128 5.88 -8.19 21.20
C PRO A 128 6.64 -8.16 22.54
N GLU A 129 5.89 -8.13 23.65
CA GLU A 129 6.45 -8.59 24.93
C GLU A 129 6.40 -10.11 24.96
N LEU A 130 7.48 -10.75 25.43
CA LEU A 130 7.50 -12.19 25.66
C LEU A 130 6.39 -12.55 26.66
N THR A 131 5.33 -13.20 26.21
CA THR A 131 4.35 -13.80 27.12
C THR A 131 5.07 -14.89 27.93
N ALA A 132 5.14 -14.73 29.24
CA ALA A 132 5.84 -15.64 30.16
C ALA A 132 5.07 -16.95 30.36
N SER A 133 3.79 -17.02 29.97
CA SER A 133 2.97 -18.24 30.09
C SER A 133 1.88 -18.38 29.02
N ILE A 134 1.35 -19.60 28.85
CA ILE A 134 0.19 -19.90 27.98
C ILE A 134 -1.06 -19.13 28.43
N ASP A 135 -1.23 -18.89 29.73
CA ASP A 135 -2.40 -18.20 30.26
C ASP A 135 -2.34 -16.70 29.92
N GLU A 136 -1.15 -16.09 29.96
CA GLU A 136 -0.93 -14.72 29.46
C GLU A 136 -1.20 -14.61 27.96
N TYR A 137 -0.76 -15.58 27.16
CA TYR A 137 -1.06 -15.62 25.73
C TYR A 137 -2.56 -15.75 25.42
N LYS A 138 -3.30 -16.55 26.21
CA LYS A 138 -4.75 -16.63 26.07
C LYS A 138 -5.43 -15.33 26.46
N GLN A 139 -4.96 -14.70 27.53
CA GLN A 139 -5.49 -13.41 27.97
C GLN A 139 -5.26 -12.32 26.91
N SER A 140 -4.09 -12.27 26.27
CA SER A 140 -3.82 -11.32 25.20
C SER A 140 -4.70 -11.57 23.98
N LEU A 141 -5.03 -12.84 23.67
CA LEU A 141 -5.99 -13.17 22.61
C LEU A 141 -7.42 -12.71 22.97
N ASP A 142 -7.87 -12.95 24.20
CA ASP A 142 -9.19 -12.51 24.66
C ASP A 142 -9.31 -10.97 24.65
N GLU A 143 -8.23 -10.28 24.99
CA GLU A 143 -8.13 -8.81 24.92
C GLU A 143 -8.18 -8.32 23.47
N TYR A 144 -7.35 -8.89 22.59
CA TYR A 144 -7.34 -8.58 21.16
C TYR A 144 -8.71 -8.79 20.51
N ASP A 145 -9.39 -9.91 20.82
CA ASP A 145 -10.75 -10.18 20.31
C ASP A 145 -11.75 -9.14 20.84
N SER A 146 -11.64 -8.76 22.12
CA SER A 146 -12.50 -7.74 22.73
C SER A 146 -12.32 -6.36 22.08
N LEU A 147 -11.08 -5.96 21.81
CA LEU A 147 -10.75 -4.71 21.12
C LEU A 147 -11.27 -4.73 19.68
N THR A 148 -11.11 -5.84 18.96
CA THR A 148 -11.61 -6.01 17.59
C THR A 148 -13.13 -5.88 17.52
N VAL A 149 -13.85 -6.53 18.44
CA VAL A 149 -15.32 -6.44 18.54
C VAL A 149 -15.76 -5.02 18.87
N TRP A 150 -15.06 -4.36 19.80
CA TRP A 150 -15.34 -2.97 20.15
C TRP A 150 -15.13 -2.03 18.96
N LEU A 151 -14.00 -2.16 18.26
CA LEU A 151 -13.67 -1.34 17.10
C LEU A 151 -14.73 -1.48 16.00
N LYS A 152 -15.12 -2.72 15.69
CA LYS A 152 -16.19 -3.02 14.74
C LYS A 152 -17.51 -2.32 15.08
N ALA A 153 -17.87 -2.27 16.35
CA ALA A 153 -19.13 -1.70 16.82
C ALA A 153 -19.14 -0.16 16.84
N ASN A 154 -17.97 0.49 16.89
CA ASN A 154 -17.86 1.94 17.11
C ASN A 154 -17.25 2.72 15.92
N ALA A 155 -16.54 2.05 15.02
CA ALA A 155 -15.96 2.70 13.83
C ALA A 155 -17.01 3.18 12.80
N THR A 156 -18.28 2.78 12.94
CA THR A 156 -19.37 3.13 11.99
C THR A 156 -19.82 4.58 12.12
N ASP A 157 -19.47 5.24 13.22
CA ASP A 157 -19.94 6.58 13.55
C ASP A 157 -19.14 7.69 12.84
N VAL A 158 -18.11 7.32 12.07
CA VAL A 158 -17.29 8.23 11.27
C VAL A 158 -18.05 8.64 10.00
N GLY A 159 -18.22 9.95 9.80
CA GLY A 159 -18.84 10.54 8.62
C GLY A 159 -17.92 10.59 7.39
N TYR A 160 -17.54 9.44 6.83
CA TYR A 160 -16.57 9.33 5.71
C TYR A 160 -16.87 10.24 4.51
N ALA A 161 -18.13 10.39 4.10
CA ALA A 161 -18.48 11.27 2.99
C ALA A 161 -18.05 12.73 3.23
N LYS A 162 -18.19 13.22 4.48
CA LYS A 162 -17.76 14.58 4.86
C LYS A 162 -16.24 14.66 4.96
N LEU A 163 -15.62 13.67 5.61
CA LEU A 163 -14.17 13.58 5.75
C LEU A 163 -13.47 13.60 4.39
N PHE A 164 -13.90 12.74 3.46
CA PHE A 164 -13.29 12.66 2.14
C PHE A 164 -13.60 13.88 1.26
N SER A 165 -14.76 14.51 1.43
CA SER A 165 -15.02 15.81 0.79
C SER A 165 -14.10 16.91 1.33
N ALA A 166 -13.77 16.90 2.63
CA ALA A 166 -12.78 17.80 3.22
C ALA A 166 -11.39 17.56 2.63
N GLY A 167 -11.01 16.29 2.45
CA GLY A 167 -9.78 15.86 1.76
C GLY A 167 -9.66 16.47 0.36
N ALA A 168 -10.67 16.24 -0.49
CA ALA A 168 -10.71 16.78 -1.84
C ALA A 168 -10.62 18.32 -1.87
N GLN A 169 -11.31 18.98 -0.93
CA GLN A 169 -11.33 20.43 -0.85
C GLN A 169 -9.98 21.02 -0.39
N LEU A 170 -9.26 20.34 0.50
CA LEU A 170 -7.92 20.73 0.96
C LEU A 170 -6.85 20.44 -0.09
N LEU A 171 -6.91 19.30 -0.77
CA LEU A 171 -6.01 19.01 -1.89
C LEU A 171 -6.17 20.04 -3.01
N SER A 172 -7.41 20.44 -3.30
CA SER A 172 -7.63 21.57 -4.21
C SER A 172 -7.16 22.91 -3.64
N ALA A 173 -7.07 23.09 -2.32
CA ALA A 173 -6.49 24.31 -1.74
C ALA A 173 -4.96 24.32 -1.86
N SER A 174 -4.29 23.18 -1.65
CA SER A 174 -2.84 23.02 -1.76
C SER A 174 -2.33 23.11 -3.19
N LEU A 175 -3.14 22.79 -4.20
CA LEU A 175 -2.76 22.92 -5.61
C LEU A 175 -3.07 24.31 -6.20
N ASP A 176 -4.10 25.01 -5.68
CA ASP A 176 -4.58 26.28 -6.25
C ASP A 176 -4.27 27.53 -5.38
N TYR A 177 -3.34 27.45 -4.42
CA TYR A 177 -3.09 28.55 -3.47
C TYR A 177 -2.44 29.79 -4.13
N ALA A 178 -1.79 29.64 -5.28
CA ALA A 178 -1.01 30.69 -5.93
C ALA A 178 -1.81 31.97 -6.20
N ASP A 179 -3.07 31.86 -6.63
CA ASP A 179 -3.94 33.02 -6.86
C ASP A 179 -4.23 33.80 -5.57
N TRP A 180 -4.40 33.08 -4.45
CA TRP A 180 -4.54 33.71 -3.14
C TRP A 180 -3.24 34.37 -2.70
N LEU A 181 -2.11 33.65 -2.83
CA LEU A 181 -0.77 34.15 -2.49
C LEU A 181 -0.39 35.39 -3.30
N ALA A 182 -0.82 35.52 -4.55
CA ALA A 182 -0.60 36.71 -5.36
C ALA A 182 -1.39 37.93 -4.87
N GLY A 183 -2.53 37.70 -4.19
CA GLY A 183 -3.44 38.74 -3.71
C GLY A 183 -3.21 39.21 -2.28
N ILE A 184 -2.32 38.57 -1.49
CA ILE A 184 -2.00 39.01 -0.13
C ILE A 184 -0.96 40.12 -0.14
N ASP A 185 -1.10 41.06 0.80
CA ASP A 185 -0.07 42.06 1.10
C ASP A 185 1.07 41.36 1.86
N LYS A 186 2.27 41.34 1.25
CA LYS A 186 3.47 40.72 1.82
C LYS A 186 4.25 41.74 2.63
N GLU A 187 4.51 41.44 3.90
CA GLU A 187 5.33 42.26 4.80
C GLU A 187 6.27 41.35 5.58
N THR A 188 7.50 41.79 5.84
CA THR A 188 8.43 41.01 6.68
C THR A 188 7.98 41.05 8.15
N LEU A 189 7.68 39.88 8.70
CA LEU A 189 7.17 39.65 10.04
C LEU A 189 8.13 38.76 10.84
N VAL A 190 8.02 38.83 12.16
CA VAL A 190 8.59 37.86 13.09
C VAL A 190 7.42 37.15 13.76
N VAL A 191 7.36 35.83 13.61
CA VAL A 191 6.27 35.00 14.12
C VAL A 191 6.81 34.01 15.15
N GLU A 192 6.10 33.85 16.24
CA GLU A 192 6.43 32.85 17.25
C GLU A 192 6.36 31.44 16.65
N GLY A 193 7.44 30.66 16.85
CA GLY A 193 7.56 29.32 16.27
C GLY A 193 8.13 29.29 14.86
N VAL A 194 8.61 30.43 14.33
CA VAL A 194 9.38 30.49 13.08
C VAL A 194 10.70 31.22 13.32
N ALA A 195 11.83 30.58 13.03
CA ALA A 195 13.12 31.25 12.93
C ALA A 195 13.47 31.44 11.45
N GLY A 196 13.44 32.68 10.98
CA GLY A 196 13.52 33.03 9.56
C GLY A 196 12.61 34.22 9.28
N ALA A 197 12.58 34.73 8.05
CA ALA A 197 11.65 35.79 7.70
C ALA A 197 10.29 35.20 7.27
N VAL A 198 9.21 35.89 7.62
CA VAL A 198 7.85 35.50 7.27
C VAL A 198 7.25 36.64 6.47
N VAL A 199 6.57 36.34 5.35
CA VAL A 199 5.94 37.37 4.51
C VAL A 199 4.44 37.55 4.76
N TYR A 200 3.81 36.57 5.43
CA TYR A 200 2.41 36.64 5.81
C TYR A 200 2.10 35.77 7.03
N TYR A 201 1.20 36.25 7.88
CA TYR A 201 0.72 35.52 9.04
C TYR A 201 -0.72 35.88 9.39
N GLU A 202 -1.56 34.87 9.66
CA GLU A 202 -2.94 35.09 10.08
C GLU A 202 -3.41 34.00 11.05
N LYS A 203 -4.03 34.43 12.17
CA LYS A 203 -4.76 33.52 13.06
C LYS A 203 -6.19 33.32 12.55
N CYS A 204 -6.58 32.08 12.32
CA CYS A 204 -7.93 31.69 11.94
C CYS A 204 -8.58 30.80 13.00
N ASP A 205 -9.89 30.55 12.84
CA ASP A 205 -10.70 29.68 13.69
C ASP A 205 -10.33 28.19 13.55
N PHE A 206 -9.71 27.81 12.44
CA PHE A 206 -9.26 26.44 12.16
C PHE A 206 -7.76 26.22 12.43
N GLY A 207 -7.01 27.26 12.80
CA GLY A 207 -5.56 27.22 12.99
C GLY A 207 -4.85 28.45 12.43
N GLU A 208 -3.52 28.46 12.53
CA GLU A 208 -2.68 29.57 12.07
C GLU A 208 -2.15 29.30 10.66
N ILE A 209 -2.12 30.35 9.83
CA ILE A 209 -1.53 30.36 8.48
C ILE A 209 -0.22 31.13 8.55
N VAL A 210 0.86 30.57 8.02
CA VAL A 210 2.14 31.23 7.85
C VAL A 210 2.65 31.07 6.42
N VAL A 211 3.34 32.10 5.91
CA VAL A 211 4.04 32.05 4.62
C VAL A 211 5.50 32.45 4.84
N GLY A 212 6.43 31.54 4.60
CA GLY A 212 7.88 31.75 4.65
C GLY A 212 8.35 32.76 3.60
N ASP A 213 9.59 33.24 3.73
CA ASP A 213 10.21 34.00 2.64
C ASP A 213 10.97 33.05 1.70
N THR A 214 12.05 33.50 1.06
CA THR A 214 12.82 32.64 0.12
C THR A 214 14.20 32.31 0.70
N GLY A 215 14.30 32.23 2.02
CA GLY A 215 15.54 31.92 2.71
C GLY A 215 15.25 31.06 3.92
N THR A 216 16.28 30.40 4.45
CA THR A 216 16.12 29.39 5.50
C THR A 216 15.19 29.80 6.65
N ASN A 217 14.15 29.00 6.81
CA ASN A 217 13.13 29.02 7.82
C ASN A 217 13.20 27.75 8.69
N ILE A 218 12.94 27.90 9.99
CA ILE A 218 12.78 26.78 10.92
C ILE A 218 11.40 26.90 11.56
N TYR A 219 10.52 25.96 11.26
CA TYR A 219 9.15 25.87 11.77
C TYR A 219 9.08 24.94 12.97
N THR A 220 8.79 25.48 14.16
CA THR A 220 8.76 24.71 15.43
C THR A 220 7.39 24.65 16.09
N LYS A 221 6.34 25.04 15.38
CA LYS A 221 4.98 25.15 15.92
C LYS A 221 4.01 24.48 14.97
N ASP A 222 2.95 23.88 15.52
CA ASP A 222 1.84 23.32 14.75
C ASP A 222 1.04 24.44 14.05
N PHE A 223 1.36 24.68 12.79
CA PHE A 223 0.61 25.56 11.89
C PHE A 223 -0.35 24.74 11.03
N ALA A 224 -1.60 25.18 10.93
CA ALA A 224 -2.58 24.52 10.06
C ALA A 224 -2.25 24.73 8.57
N VAL A 225 -1.56 25.82 8.23
CA VAL A 225 -1.06 26.06 6.88
C VAL A 225 0.35 26.63 6.94
N ILE A 226 1.26 25.99 6.21
CA ILE A 226 2.60 26.51 5.90
C ILE A 226 2.69 26.58 4.38
N ILE A 227 3.08 27.73 3.86
CA ILE A 227 3.49 27.87 2.46
C ILE A 227 4.87 28.50 2.49
N ASP A 228 5.90 27.72 2.27
CA ASP A 228 7.24 28.28 2.11
C ASP A 228 7.46 28.69 0.65
N LEU A 229 8.23 29.75 0.43
CA LEU A 229 8.56 30.21 -0.92
C LEU A 229 9.98 29.77 -1.34
N GLY A 230 10.72 29.15 -0.43
CA GLY A 230 11.89 28.32 -0.66
C GLY A 230 13.06 28.63 0.27
N GLY A 231 14.12 27.85 0.15
CA GLY A 231 15.27 27.88 1.06
C GLY A 231 15.48 26.49 1.64
N ASP A 232 16.66 26.21 2.18
CA ASP A 232 16.89 24.92 2.85
C ASP A 232 16.31 25.01 4.26
N ASP A 233 15.14 24.41 4.48
CA ASP A 233 14.26 24.64 5.63
C ASP A 233 14.18 23.45 6.59
N GLU A 234 13.81 23.74 7.85
CA GLU A 234 13.58 22.71 8.85
C GLU A 234 12.16 22.76 9.41
N TYR A 235 11.43 21.66 9.27
CA TYR A 235 10.07 21.50 9.76
C TYR A 235 10.05 20.55 10.96
N GLN A 236 9.64 21.05 12.13
CA GLN A 236 9.25 20.20 13.26
C GLN A 236 7.77 19.92 13.17
N CYS A 237 7.46 18.73 12.71
CA CYS A 237 6.16 18.33 12.27
C CYS A 237 5.33 17.80 13.45
N ASP A 238 4.70 18.71 14.17
CA ASP A 238 3.58 18.38 15.06
C ASP A 238 2.27 18.35 14.25
N ASN A 239 1.30 17.58 14.70
CA ASN A 239 0.04 17.34 13.98
C ASN A 239 -1.10 17.12 14.98
N GLU A 240 -1.31 18.11 15.85
CA GLU A 240 -2.40 18.10 16.83
C GLU A 240 -3.71 18.68 16.25
N GLY A 241 -3.59 19.48 15.20
CA GLY A 241 -4.71 20.01 14.41
C GLY A 241 -5.54 18.94 13.69
N ARG A 242 -6.71 19.37 13.19
CA ARG A 242 -7.60 18.53 12.37
C ARG A 242 -7.37 18.67 10.87
N ILE A 243 -6.72 19.77 10.47
CA ILE A 243 -6.40 20.06 9.08
C ILE A 243 -4.97 20.63 9.02
N HIS A 244 -4.19 20.15 8.06
CA HIS A 244 -2.85 20.64 7.75
C HIS A 244 -2.66 20.70 6.24
N VAL A 245 -2.11 21.80 5.77
CA VAL A 245 -1.71 22.02 4.37
C VAL A 245 -0.34 22.66 4.38
N TRP A 246 0.70 21.88 4.11
CA TRP A 246 2.08 22.36 3.98
C TRP A 246 2.50 22.27 2.53
N VAL A 247 3.06 23.35 2.01
CA VAL A 247 3.58 23.43 0.65
C VAL A 247 4.94 24.11 0.69
N ASP A 248 5.99 23.40 0.28
CA ASP A 248 7.30 23.98 -0.02
C ASP A 248 7.40 24.29 -1.53
N LYS A 249 8.30 25.21 -1.90
CA LYS A 249 8.54 25.57 -3.30
C LYS A 249 9.89 25.10 -3.85
N THR A 250 10.93 25.08 -3.03
CA THR A 250 12.29 24.74 -3.43
C THR A 250 13.23 24.75 -2.22
N GLY A 251 14.19 23.84 -2.20
CA GLY A 251 15.28 23.85 -1.23
C GLY A 251 15.57 22.43 -0.79
N ASN A 252 16.69 22.20 -0.10
CA ASN A 252 16.97 20.88 0.45
C ASN A 252 16.51 20.85 1.91
N ASP A 253 15.32 20.31 2.12
CA ASP A 253 14.54 20.46 3.33
C ASP A 253 14.63 19.27 4.26
N THR A 254 14.27 19.51 5.51
CA THR A 254 14.21 18.47 6.51
C THR A 254 12.93 18.53 7.33
N TYR A 255 12.10 17.52 7.13
CA TYR A 255 10.87 17.27 7.87
C TYR A 255 11.12 16.25 8.99
N LYS A 256 10.91 16.67 10.25
CA LYS A 256 11.16 15.84 11.43
C LYS A 256 9.90 15.76 12.29
N GLY A 257 9.47 14.55 12.63
CA GLY A 257 8.30 14.36 13.49
C GLY A 257 8.39 13.12 14.38
N GLY A 258 7.50 13.05 15.38
CA GLY A 258 7.32 11.85 16.20
C GLY A 258 6.23 10.93 15.65
N ASN A 259 5.47 10.30 16.55
CA ASN A 259 4.27 9.57 16.15
C ASN A 259 3.18 10.54 15.64
N TYR A 260 2.34 10.08 14.71
CA TYR A 260 1.22 10.84 14.17
C TYR A 260 1.61 12.13 13.43
N SER A 261 2.82 12.20 12.89
CA SER A 261 3.40 13.41 12.26
C SER A 261 3.44 13.31 10.73
N ILE A 262 4.03 14.31 10.06
CA ILE A 262 4.31 14.40 8.61
C ILE A 262 3.21 13.80 7.73
N ALA A 263 2.29 14.64 7.25
CA ALA A 263 1.21 14.22 6.36
C ALA A 263 0.34 13.06 6.92
N CYS A 264 0.16 12.96 8.25
CA CYS A 264 -0.74 11.98 8.86
C CYS A 264 -2.16 12.53 9.04
N GLY A 265 -3.15 11.95 8.37
CA GLY A 265 -4.56 12.19 8.64
C GLY A 265 -5.05 11.44 9.87
N ARG A 266 -4.73 11.92 11.08
CA ARG A 266 -5.23 11.33 12.33
C ARG A 266 -6.58 11.95 12.73
N PHE A 267 -7.70 11.28 12.45
CA PHE A 267 -9.05 11.86 12.63
C PHE A 267 -9.19 13.25 12.00
N GLY A 268 -8.57 13.42 10.84
CA GLY A 268 -8.35 14.70 10.17
C GLY A 268 -7.81 14.52 8.76
N VAL A 269 -7.34 15.62 8.18
CA VAL A 269 -6.74 15.65 6.84
C VAL A 269 -5.41 16.39 6.92
N SER A 270 -4.32 15.74 6.50
CA SER A 270 -2.99 16.36 6.45
C SER A 270 -2.40 16.17 5.06
N ILE A 271 -1.98 17.27 4.44
CA ILE A 271 -1.42 17.31 3.09
C ILE A 271 -0.08 18.03 3.15
N LEU A 272 0.96 17.39 2.63
CA LEU A 272 2.28 17.94 2.40
C LEU A 272 2.57 17.83 0.89
N ILE A 273 2.98 18.94 0.28
CA ILE A 273 3.49 18.96 -1.09
C ILE A 273 4.85 19.64 -1.07
N ASP A 274 5.91 18.90 -1.33
CA ASP A 274 7.20 19.47 -1.72
C ASP A 274 7.24 19.59 -3.24
N GLU A 275 7.93 20.61 -3.75
CA GLU A 275 7.97 20.92 -5.17
C GLU A 275 9.37 20.78 -5.77
N ALA A 276 10.43 20.82 -4.95
CA ALA A 276 11.79 20.56 -5.40
C ALA A 276 12.80 20.56 -4.23
N GLY A 277 13.65 19.55 -4.18
CA GLY A 277 14.72 19.50 -3.18
C GLY A 277 15.62 18.30 -3.36
N ASP A 278 16.56 18.10 -2.45
CA ASP A 278 16.92 16.74 -2.04
C ASP A 278 16.60 16.70 -0.54
N ASP A 279 15.50 16.04 -0.20
CA ASP A 279 14.77 16.23 1.05
C ASP A 279 14.88 15.03 1.98
N THR A 280 14.69 15.31 3.27
CA THR A 280 14.67 14.27 4.30
C THR A 280 13.38 14.31 5.10
N TYR A 281 12.63 13.22 5.03
CA TYR A 281 11.41 12.99 5.78
C TYR A 281 11.64 11.95 6.88
N ALA A 282 11.76 12.39 8.13
CA ALA A 282 12.07 11.51 9.26
C ALA A 282 10.99 11.55 10.34
N ALA A 283 10.26 10.45 10.51
CA ALA A 283 9.24 10.32 11.54
C ALA A 283 9.14 8.90 12.14
N ASP A 284 8.43 8.80 13.28
CA ASP A 284 8.17 7.51 13.92
C ASP A 284 6.91 6.84 13.33
N ALA A 285 5.97 6.37 14.17
CA ALA A 285 4.80 5.62 13.73
C ALA A 285 3.66 6.54 13.26
N PHE A 286 2.79 6.06 12.38
CA PHE A 286 1.64 6.82 11.87
C PHE A 286 2.07 8.13 11.21
N SER A 287 2.85 8.02 10.12
CA SER A 287 3.53 9.17 9.49
C SER A 287 3.69 9.00 7.99
N LEU A 288 4.25 10.00 7.31
CA LEU A 288 4.63 9.96 5.89
C LEU A 288 3.46 9.57 4.98
N GLY A 289 2.45 10.45 4.91
CA GLY A 289 1.29 10.24 4.04
C GLY A 289 0.31 9.19 4.60
N CYS A 290 0.19 9.08 5.92
CA CYS A 290 -0.61 8.04 6.56
C CYS A 290 -2.07 8.44 6.83
N GLY A 291 -3.05 7.56 6.56
CA GLY A 291 -4.47 7.78 6.89
C GLY A 291 -4.98 6.91 8.06
N VAL A 292 -5.21 7.49 9.23
CA VAL A 292 -5.80 6.80 10.41
C VAL A 292 -7.15 7.40 10.74
N PHE A 293 -8.23 6.73 10.33
CA PHE A 293 -9.57 7.32 10.33
C PHE A 293 -9.65 8.65 9.57
N GLY A 294 -8.68 8.94 8.70
CA GLY A 294 -8.46 10.25 8.11
C GLY A 294 -7.83 10.14 6.73
N VAL A 295 -7.26 11.25 6.27
CA VAL A 295 -6.61 11.37 4.96
C VAL A 295 -5.22 11.95 5.14
N GLY A 296 -4.20 11.17 4.82
CA GLY A 296 -2.81 11.61 4.75
C GLY A 296 -2.34 11.61 3.31
N VAL A 297 -1.73 12.72 2.86
CA VAL A 297 -1.18 12.87 1.51
C VAL A 297 0.19 13.53 1.61
N LEU A 298 1.22 12.83 1.16
CA LEU A 298 2.55 13.37 0.92
C LEU A 298 2.81 13.27 -0.59
N ILE A 299 3.16 14.40 -1.21
CA ILE A 299 3.58 14.45 -2.60
C ILE A 299 4.95 15.13 -2.64
N ASP A 300 5.93 14.42 -3.15
CA ASP A 300 7.20 15.00 -3.61
C ASP A 300 7.19 15.09 -5.14
N ARG A 301 7.86 16.08 -5.71
CA ARG A 301 7.89 16.34 -7.15
C ARG A 301 9.25 16.10 -7.77
N CYS A 302 10.33 16.27 -7.02
CA CYS A 302 11.66 15.95 -7.48
C CYS A 302 12.69 16.04 -6.35
N GLY A 303 13.65 15.12 -6.40
CA GLY A 303 14.80 15.13 -5.51
C GLY A 303 15.40 13.75 -5.37
N ASP A 304 16.66 13.65 -4.95
CA ASP A 304 17.13 12.37 -4.39
C ASP A 304 16.75 12.34 -2.89
N ASP A 305 15.60 11.74 -2.57
CA ASP A 305 14.92 11.90 -1.28
C ASP A 305 15.09 10.73 -0.31
N GLU A 306 14.96 11.03 0.98
CA GLU A 306 15.01 10.03 2.04
C GLU A 306 13.76 10.01 2.93
N TYR A 307 13.04 8.90 2.87
CA TYR A 307 11.84 8.61 3.65
C TYR A 307 12.13 7.63 4.77
N ARG A 308 12.22 8.11 6.01
CA ARG A 308 12.46 7.31 7.22
C ARG A 308 11.23 7.29 8.12
N GLY A 309 10.56 6.14 8.16
CA GLY A 309 9.45 5.86 9.04
C GLY A 309 9.73 4.71 10.00
N ASN A 310 8.82 4.47 10.95
CA ASN A 310 8.86 3.27 11.79
C ASN A 310 7.72 2.29 11.42
N THR A 311 6.56 2.41 12.07
CA THR A 311 5.44 1.50 11.84
C THR A 311 4.22 2.25 11.36
N PHE A 312 3.46 1.68 10.42
CA PHE A 312 2.23 2.31 9.91
C PHE A 312 2.55 3.66 9.24
N THR A 313 3.34 3.63 8.18
CA THR A 313 3.97 4.82 7.56
C THR A 313 4.08 4.66 6.04
N GLN A 314 4.55 5.70 5.33
CA GLN A 314 4.83 5.65 3.88
C GLN A 314 3.61 5.21 3.07
N GLY A 315 2.56 6.03 3.10
CA GLY A 315 1.31 5.73 2.41
C GLY A 315 0.43 4.68 3.09
N ALA A 316 0.64 4.38 4.37
CA ALA A 316 -0.17 3.40 5.10
C ALA A 316 -1.56 3.93 5.48
N ALA A 317 -2.57 3.06 5.49
CA ALA A 317 -3.92 3.47 5.85
C ALA A 317 -4.73 2.43 6.64
N GLY A 318 -5.58 2.92 7.55
CA GLY A 318 -6.58 2.14 8.28
C GLY A 318 -7.79 3.00 8.55
N PHE A 319 -8.96 2.52 8.12
CA PHE A 319 -10.20 3.30 8.13
C PHE A 319 -10.04 4.67 7.44
N GLY A 320 -9.18 4.78 6.42
CA GLY A 320 -8.81 6.05 5.84
C GLY A 320 -8.02 5.89 4.55
N ILE A 321 -7.51 7.00 4.04
CA ILE A 321 -6.71 7.03 2.81
C ILE A 321 -5.31 7.55 3.17
N GLY A 322 -4.28 6.79 2.82
CA GLY A 322 -2.88 7.17 2.96
C GLY A 322 -2.22 7.15 1.59
N ILE A 323 -1.54 8.23 1.23
CA ILE A 323 -0.86 8.41 -0.05
C ILE A 323 0.53 8.99 0.23
N LEU A 324 1.55 8.29 -0.22
CA LEU A 324 2.87 8.85 -0.49
C LEU A 324 3.10 8.75 -1.98
N LYS A 325 3.45 9.86 -2.63
CA LYS A 325 3.69 9.91 -4.07
C LYS A 325 4.95 10.71 -4.36
N ASP A 326 5.96 10.05 -4.90
CA ASP A 326 7.16 10.66 -5.46
C ASP A 326 7.01 10.81 -6.99
N GLU A 327 7.78 11.68 -7.65
CA GLU A 327 7.71 11.88 -9.10
C GLU A 327 9.05 11.84 -9.83
N ASP A 328 10.18 12.00 -9.15
CA ASP A 328 11.51 12.05 -9.75
C ASP A 328 12.61 11.95 -8.70
N GLY A 329 13.47 10.94 -8.76
CA GLY A 329 14.54 10.85 -7.77
C GLY A 329 15.44 9.63 -7.90
N ASN A 330 16.28 9.40 -6.89
CA ASN A 330 16.76 8.06 -6.57
C ASN A 330 16.59 7.93 -5.06
N ASP A 331 15.50 7.30 -4.65
CA ASP A 331 14.92 7.51 -3.35
C ASP A 331 15.15 6.34 -2.41
N LEU A 332 15.20 6.67 -1.13
CA LEU A 332 15.38 5.70 -0.06
C LEU A 332 14.16 5.63 0.85
N TYR A 333 13.43 4.53 0.75
CA TYR A 333 12.28 4.21 1.59
C TYR A 333 12.65 3.22 2.71
N GLY A 334 12.84 3.73 3.92
CA GLY A 334 13.17 2.93 5.11
C GLY A 334 12.05 2.90 6.14
N ALA A 335 11.53 1.70 6.45
CA ALA A 335 10.51 1.51 7.49
C ALA A 335 10.67 0.16 8.21
N ALA A 336 9.82 -0.14 9.21
CA ALA A 336 9.92 -1.39 9.99
C ALA A 336 8.73 -2.34 9.85
N LEU A 337 7.49 -1.83 9.80
CA LEU A 337 6.29 -2.66 9.73
C LEU A 337 5.10 -1.85 9.21
N TYR A 338 4.16 -2.46 8.50
CA TYR A 338 2.94 -1.78 8.02
C TYR A 338 3.25 -0.53 7.20
N ALA A 339 4.17 -0.64 6.24
CA ALA A 339 4.67 0.49 5.49
C ALA A 339 4.63 0.26 3.97
N GLN A 340 4.93 1.32 3.21
CA GLN A 340 5.11 1.27 1.76
C GLN A 340 3.85 0.78 1.06
N GLY A 341 2.80 1.61 1.11
CA GLY A 341 1.50 1.27 0.52
C GLY A 341 0.73 0.21 1.30
N PHE A 342 0.73 0.29 2.64
CA PHE A 342 0.06 -0.69 3.49
C PHE A 342 -1.45 -0.43 3.68
N GLY A 343 -2.27 -1.46 3.52
CA GLY A 343 -3.73 -1.42 3.71
C GLY A 343 -4.25 -2.19 4.92
N SER A 344 -4.62 -1.50 6.00
CA SER A 344 -5.36 -2.06 7.13
C SER A 344 -6.88 -2.09 6.87
N THR A 345 -7.67 -2.53 7.86
CA THR A 345 -9.13 -2.57 7.81
C THR A 345 -9.71 -1.27 7.25
N TYR A 346 -10.52 -1.37 6.18
CA TYR A 346 -11.17 -0.22 5.52
C TYR A 346 -10.19 0.92 5.13
N GLY A 347 -8.91 0.60 5.01
CA GLY A 347 -7.87 1.50 4.56
C GLY A 347 -7.56 1.31 3.08
N ILE A 348 -7.23 2.40 2.40
CA ILE A 348 -6.57 2.39 1.09
C ILE A 348 -5.21 3.05 1.28
N GLY A 349 -4.15 2.25 1.28
CA GLY A 349 -2.78 2.71 1.37
C GLY A 349 -2.08 2.63 0.01
N VAL A 350 -1.45 3.72 -0.40
CA VAL A 350 -0.75 3.86 -1.67
C VAL A 350 0.62 4.46 -1.43
N LEU A 351 1.65 3.77 -1.92
CA LEU A 351 2.93 4.37 -2.22
C LEU A 351 3.11 4.35 -3.74
N GLY A 352 3.37 5.51 -4.33
CA GLY A 352 3.66 5.64 -5.75
C GLY A 352 5.04 6.26 -5.94
N ASP A 353 5.89 5.60 -6.72
CA ASP A 353 7.13 6.16 -7.25
C ASP A 353 7.08 6.15 -8.78
N LYS A 354 7.66 7.17 -9.41
CA LYS A 354 7.51 7.41 -10.84
C LYS A 354 8.77 7.12 -11.65
N GLN A 355 9.93 7.46 -11.10
CA GLN A 355 11.19 7.35 -11.82
C GLN A 355 12.33 7.43 -10.82
N GLY A 356 13.29 6.51 -10.94
CA GLY A 356 14.49 6.58 -10.15
C GLY A 356 15.33 5.32 -10.22
N ASN A 357 16.13 5.06 -9.20
CA ASN A 357 16.67 3.73 -8.95
C ASN A 357 16.60 3.57 -7.44
N ASP A 358 15.48 3.02 -7.00
CA ASP A 358 14.97 3.28 -5.67
C ASP A 358 15.20 2.09 -4.76
N MET A 359 15.27 2.38 -3.46
CA MET A 359 15.53 1.38 -2.44
C MET A 359 14.37 1.30 -1.47
N TYR A 360 13.61 0.22 -1.56
CA TYR A 360 12.52 -0.12 -0.65
C TYR A 360 12.99 -1.10 0.41
N PHE A 361 13.32 -0.60 1.60
CA PHE A 361 13.92 -1.39 2.67
C PHE A 361 13.04 -1.47 3.92
N ILE A 362 12.79 -2.71 4.36
CA ILE A 362 12.17 -2.99 5.65
C ILE A 362 13.21 -3.47 6.67
N LEU A 363 13.32 -2.73 7.76
CA LEU A 363 14.20 -2.99 8.90
C LEU A 363 13.89 -4.34 9.55
N SER A 364 14.94 -5.12 9.80
CA SER A 364 14.90 -6.34 10.62
C SER A 364 14.69 -6.03 12.11
N LYS A 365 13.53 -5.46 12.46
CA LYS A 365 13.22 -4.95 13.80
C LYS A 365 12.41 -5.94 14.66
N TYR A 366 11.46 -6.64 14.05
CA TYR A 366 10.51 -7.49 14.77
C TYR A 366 10.67 -8.95 14.35
N ILE A 367 11.18 -9.81 15.22
CA ILE A 367 11.39 -11.24 14.91
C ILE A 367 10.03 -11.96 14.81
N ASP A 368 9.87 -12.84 13.82
CA ASP A 368 8.74 -13.78 13.77
C ASP A 368 8.98 -14.99 14.68
N GLU A 369 9.03 -14.74 15.99
CA GLU A 369 9.45 -15.71 17.02
C GLU A 369 8.62 -17.00 17.02
N GLY A 370 7.38 -16.93 16.51
CA GLY A 370 6.50 -18.09 16.39
C GLY A 370 6.96 -19.11 15.34
N ARG A 371 7.80 -18.70 14.38
CA ARG A 371 8.30 -19.56 13.29
C ARG A 371 9.82 -19.68 13.26
N TYR A 372 10.54 -18.60 13.56
CA TYR A 372 12.00 -18.50 13.40
C TYR A 372 12.66 -17.72 14.54
N LEU A 373 13.98 -17.86 14.67
CA LEU A 373 14.78 -17.11 15.65
C LEU A 373 15.65 -16.02 14.99
N ASP A 374 15.68 -15.99 13.66
CA ASP A 374 16.60 -15.21 12.83
C ASP A 374 15.91 -14.57 11.62
N HIS A 375 14.57 -14.56 11.58
CA HIS A 375 13.76 -13.92 10.54
C HIS A 375 12.73 -12.98 11.13
N HIS A 376 12.36 -11.96 10.37
CA HIS A 376 11.63 -10.79 10.83
C HIS A 376 10.32 -10.58 10.06
N LEU A 377 9.36 -9.96 10.72
CA LEU A 377 8.11 -9.50 10.13
C LEU A 377 8.35 -8.20 9.35
N SER A 378 7.79 -8.14 8.15
CA SER A 378 7.79 -6.95 7.30
C SER A 378 6.41 -6.35 7.15
N MET A 379 5.39 -7.15 6.79
CA MET A 379 3.99 -6.70 6.60
C MET A 379 3.86 -5.37 5.82
N SER A 380 4.63 -5.22 4.75
CA SER A 380 4.85 -3.96 4.02
C SER A 380 5.04 -4.22 2.52
N GLN A 381 5.21 -3.16 1.72
CA GLN A 381 5.42 -3.20 0.27
C GLN A 381 4.18 -3.73 -0.46
N GLY A 382 3.16 -2.88 -0.54
CA GLY A 382 1.87 -3.27 -1.12
C GLY A 382 1.18 -4.37 -0.32
N PHE A 383 1.37 -4.40 1.01
CA PHE A 383 0.79 -5.43 1.87
C PHE A 383 -0.58 -5.01 2.42
N ALA A 384 -1.48 -5.98 2.63
CA ALA A 384 -2.77 -5.70 3.27
C ALA A 384 -3.20 -6.78 4.27
N ILE A 385 -3.70 -6.34 5.44
CA ILE A 385 -4.29 -7.22 6.47
C ILE A 385 -5.33 -6.48 7.31
N GLY A 386 -6.34 -7.19 7.83
CA GLY A 386 -7.30 -6.65 8.79
C GLY A 386 -7.20 -7.29 10.17
N PHE A 387 -8.08 -6.88 11.10
CA PHE A 387 -8.14 -7.45 12.44
C PHE A 387 -9.06 -8.67 12.50
N ARG A 388 -8.44 -9.85 12.62
CA ARG A 388 -9.17 -11.11 12.73
C ARG A 388 -9.98 -11.20 14.03
N PRO A 389 -11.05 -12.01 14.07
CA PRO A 389 -11.71 -12.66 12.92
C PRO A 389 -12.75 -11.74 12.24
N ASP A 390 -12.90 -10.49 12.67
CA ASP A 390 -14.13 -9.74 12.45
C ASP A 390 -14.01 -8.59 11.45
N LEU A 391 -12.81 -8.07 11.27
CA LEU A 391 -12.50 -6.91 10.43
C LEU A 391 -11.60 -7.34 9.26
N PRO A 392 -12.10 -7.29 8.01
CA PRO A 392 -11.35 -7.65 6.81
C PRO A 392 -10.25 -6.62 6.52
N GLY A 393 -9.20 -7.04 5.81
CA GLY A 393 -8.14 -6.15 5.33
C GLY A 393 -8.61 -5.15 4.28
N GLY A 394 -7.78 -4.13 4.07
CA GLY A 394 -8.01 -3.08 3.09
C GLY A 394 -7.33 -3.35 1.75
N ILE A 395 -6.94 -2.27 1.09
CA ILE A 395 -6.22 -2.26 -0.16
C ILE A 395 -4.85 -1.62 0.09
N GLY A 396 -3.77 -2.34 -0.19
CA GLY A 396 -2.40 -1.85 -0.11
C GLY A 396 -1.72 -1.96 -1.47
N ILE A 397 -1.19 -0.86 -1.99
CA ILE A 397 -0.60 -0.77 -3.32
C ILE A 397 0.76 -0.06 -3.25
N LEU A 398 1.78 -0.69 -3.83
CA LEU A 398 3.00 -0.03 -4.26
C LEU A 398 2.93 0.06 -5.79
N SER A 399 3.02 1.26 -6.35
CA SER A 399 2.94 1.51 -7.79
C SER A 399 4.22 2.20 -8.23
N GLU A 400 5.07 1.46 -8.91
CA GLU A 400 6.37 1.91 -9.44
C GLU A 400 6.24 2.00 -10.98
N ARG A 401 6.96 2.94 -11.60
CA ARG A 401 6.90 3.20 -13.03
C ARG A 401 8.22 3.04 -13.77
N ALA A 402 9.36 3.42 -13.21
CA ALA A 402 10.63 3.31 -13.90
C ALA A 402 11.81 3.30 -12.94
N GLY A 403 12.73 2.36 -13.11
CA GLY A 403 14.00 2.40 -12.38
C GLY A 403 14.59 1.03 -12.20
N ASN A 404 15.86 0.93 -11.83
CA ASN A 404 16.42 -0.36 -11.43
C ASN A 404 16.41 -0.45 -9.91
N ASP A 405 15.36 -1.06 -9.39
CA ASP A 405 14.94 -0.91 -8.01
C ASP A 405 15.27 -2.12 -7.15
N TYR A 406 15.35 -1.87 -5.85
CA TYR A 406 15.69 -2.87 -4.85
C TYR A 406 14.63 -2.96 -3.77
N TYR A 407 13.86 -4.05 -3.82
CA TYR A 407 12.85 -4.39 -2.83
C TYR A 407 13.42 -5.40 -1.82
N THR A 408 13.67 -4.95 -0.59
CA THR A 408 14.13 -5.80 0.50
C THR A 408 13.10 -5.92 1.63
N GLY A 409 12.58 -7.12 1.80
CA GLY A 409 11.74 -7.52 2.93
C GLY A 409 12.13 -8.90 3.47
N ASP A 410 11.36 -9.43 4.41
CA ASP A 410 11.59 -10.75 5.01
C ASP A 410 10.29 -11.56 5.00
N ILE A 411 9.46 -11.48 6.05
CA ILE A 411 8.20 -12.23 6.14
C ILE A 411 6.97 -11.30 5.94
N TYR A 412 6.02 -11.69 5.07
CA TYR A 412 4.84 -10.89 4.70
C TYR A 412 5.20 -9.60 3.94
N ALA A 413 5.89 -9.71 2.81
CA ALA A 413 6.33 -8.55 2.03
C ALA A 413 5.92 -8.67 0.55
N GLN A 414 6.07 -7.59 -0.21
CA GLN A 414 6.04 -7.59 -1.67
C GLN A 414 4.74 -8.12 -2.27
N GLY A 415 3.71 -7.27 -2.30
CA GLY A 415 2.42 -7.58 -2.93
C GLY A 415 1.68 -8.71 -2.24
N THR A 416 1.95 -8.96 -0.95
CA THR A 416 1.33 -10.05 -0.20
C THR A 416 0.04 -9.56 0.45
N ALA A 417 -0.96 -10.43 0.61
CA ALA A 417 -2.17 -10.08 1.33
C ALA A 417 -2.64 -11.16 2.29
N TYR A 418 -3.34 -10.71 3.33
CA TYR A 418 -3.82 -11.55 4.40
C TYR A 418 -5.24 -11.14 4.82
N TRP A 419 -6.13 -12.11 5.08
CA TRP A 419 -7.46 -11.89 5.64
C TRP A 419 -8.33 -10.85 4.90
N PHE A 420 -8.87 -11.21 3.74
CA PHE A 420 -9.69 -10.35 2.86
C PHE A 420 -8.97 -9.14 2.26
N GLY A 421 -7.71 -8.91 2.61
CA GLY A 421 -6.89 -7.85 2.02
C GLY A 421 -6.63 -8.07 0.54
N ILE A 422 -6.38 -6.94 -0.15
CA ILE A 422 -5.83 -6.90 -1.50
C ILE A 422 -4.49 -6.17 -1.38
N GLY A 423 -3.41 -6.89 -1.66
CA GLY A 423 -2.04 -6.37 -1.63
C GLY A 423 -1.42 -6.51 -3.02
N ALA A 424 -0.78 -5.45 -3.52
CA ALA A 424 -0.16 -5.49 -4.83
C ALA A 424 1.10 -4.62 -4.95
N ILE A 425 2.04 -5.09 -5.77
CA ILE A 425 3.02 -4.25 -6.46
C ILE A 425 2.61 -4.19 -7.94
N VAL A 426 2.65 -3.01 -8.54
CA VAL A 426 2.61 -2.83 -9.98
C VAL A 426 3.88 -2.11 -10.38
N GLU A 427 4.74 -2.85 -11.06
CA GLU A 427 6.02 -2.42 -11.63
C GLU A 427 5.84 -2.25 -13.15
N THR A 428 6.49 -1.25 -13.75
CA THR A 428 6.31 -0.93 -15.16
C THR A 428 7.58 -1.04 -15.99
N ALA A 429 8.75 -0.74 -15.42
CA ALA A 429 10.00 -0.81 -16.14
C ALA A 429 11.20 -0.81 -15.19
N GLY A 430 12.11 -1.76 -15.35
CA GLY A 430 13.33 -1.76 -14.57
C GLY A 430 14.25 -2.92 -14.88
N ASP A 431 15.31 -3.09 -14.11
CA ASP A 431 15.91 -4.42 -13.91
C ASP A 431 16.01 -4.60 -12.39
N ASP A 432 14.96 -5.18 -11.82
CA ASP A 432 14.58 -5.05 -10.43
C ASP A 432 14.99 -6.25 -9.59
N ASN A 433 15.20 -6.00 -8.30
CA ASN A 433 15.64 -7.00 -7.36
C ASN A 433 14.65 -7.15 -6.21
N TYR A 434 13.89 -8.25 -6.24
CA TYR A 434 12.96 -8.62 -5.19
C TYR A 434 13.60 -9.65 -4.25
N LEU A 435 13.98 -9.21 -3.05
CA LEU A 435 14.55 -10.06 -2.02
C LEU A 435 13.60 -10.17 -0.81
N ALA A 436 13.13 -11.39 -0.54
CA ALA A 436 12.34 -11.70 0.64
C ALA A 436 12.64 -13.11 1.16
N TYR A 437 11.98 -13.52 2.24
CA TYR A 437 12.11 -14.87 2.78
C TYR A 437 10.82 -15.68 2.61
N GLN A 438 9.73 -15.33 3.29
CA GLN A 438 8.56 -16.20 3.33
C GLN A 438 7.25 -15.42 3.32
N TYR A 439 6.20 -15.96 2.69
CA TYR A 439 4.93 -15.25 2.52
C TYR A 439 5.18 -13.92 1.81
N ALA A 440 5.76 -14.00 0.61
CA ALA A 440 6.25 -12.82 -0.10
C ALA A 440 6.06 -12.95 -1.60
N GLN A 441 6.24 -11.87 -2.37
CA GLN A 441 6.21 -11.90 -3.83
C GLN A 441 4.87 -12.42 -4.36
N ALA A 442 3.83 -11.60 -4.21
CA ALA A 442 2.46 -11.90 -4.63
C ALA A 442 1.81 -13.08 -3.88
N SER A 443 2.09 -13.27 -2.60
CA SER A 443 1.43 -14.35 -1.84
C SER A 443 0.06 -13.94 -1.32
N GLY A 444 -0.97 -14.75 -1.59
CA GLY A 444 -2.27 -14.62 -0.94
C GLY A 444 -2.39 -15.58 0.23
N VAL A 445 -2.84 -15.10 1.39
CA VAL A 445 -3.00 -15.94 2.59
C VAL A 445 -4.35 -15.71 3.28
N HIS A 446 -5.11 -16.77 3.57
CA HIS A 446 -6.39 -16.72 4.29
C HIS A 446 -7.43 -15.80 3.64
N ILE A 447 -8.03 -16.24 2.52
CA ILE A 447 -9.11 -15.50 1.85
C ILE A 447 -8.66 -14.09 1.43
N ALA A 448 -7.52 -13.99 0.77
CA ALA A 448 -6.90 -12.72 0.36
C ALA A 448 -6.35 -12.79 -1.07
N PHE A 449 -5.92 -11.63 -1.59
CA PHE A 449 -5.43 -11.49 -2.96
C PHE A 449 -4.07 -10.79 -2.93
N GLY A 450 -2.99 -11.55 -3.13
CA GLY A 450 -1.64 -11.02 -3.27
C GLY A 450 -1.22 -11.01 -4.74
N LEU A 451 -0.72 -9.87 -5.21
CA LEU A 451 -0.38 -9.64 -6.62
C LEU A 451 0.99 -8.97 -6.78
N ILE A 452 1.70 -9.36 -7.83
CA ILE A 452 2.76 -8.55 -8.45
C ILE A 452 2.44 -8.55 -9.94
N VAL A 453 2.50 -7.37 -10.54
CA VAL A 453 2.44 -7.19 -11.99
C VAL A 453 3.71 -6.48 -12.38
N ASP A 454 4.59 -7.18 -13.07
CA ASP A 454 5.76 -6.60 -13.70
C ASP A 454 5.52 -6.52 -15.21
N LYS A 455 5.92 -5.42 -15.84
CA LYS A 455 5.62 -5.18 -17.26
C LYS A 455 6.84 -5.30 -18.15
N GLN A 456 8.02 -4.96 -17.65
CA GLN A 456 9.26 -4.87 -18.41
C GLN A 456 10.44 -4.92 -17.46
N GLY A 457 11.42 -5.76 -17.74
CA GLY A 457 12.68 -5.76 -17.02
C GLY A 457 13.31 -7.13 -16.99
N SER A 458 14.64 -7.20 -16.78
CA SER A 458 15.28 -8.49 -16.50
C SER A 458 15.47 -8.63 -14.99
N ASP A 459 14.46 -9.20 -14.35
CA ASP A 459 14.23 -9.09 -12.92
C ASP A 459 14.71 -10.32 -12.16
N ASN A 460 14.99 -10.11 -10.88
CA ASN A 460 15.50 -11.14 -10.00
C ASN A 460 14.62 -11.30 -8.76
N TYR A 461 13.85 -12.39 -8.75
CA TYR A 461 12.96 -12.77 -7.66
C TYR A 461 13.62 -13.82 -6.77
N VAL A 462 14.02 -13.44 -5.56
CA VAL A 462 14.64 -14.34 -4.58
C VAL A 462 13.80 -14.46 -3.31
N ALA A 463 13.28 -15.65 -3.06
CA ALA A 463 12.55 -15.96 -1.83
C ALA A 463 12.84 -17.37 -1.31
N LYS A 464 12.34 -17.72 -0.13
CA LYS A 464 12.39 -19.08 0.43
C LYS A 464 11.12 -19.84 0.13
N GLY A 465 9.94 -19.43 0.61
CA GLY A 465 8.73 -20.18 0.28
C GLY A 465 7.41 -19.54 0.65
N VAL A 466 6.32 -20.13 0.16
CA VAL A 466 5.01 -19.43 0.14
C VAL A 466 5.19 -18.10 -0.60
N SER A 467 5.78 -18.17 -1.80
CA SER A 467 6.17 -16.98 -2.56
C SER A 467 5.99 -17.16 -4.07
N GLN A 468 6.22 -16.08 -4.83
CA GLN A 468 6.19 -16.07 -6.29
C GLN A 468 4.84 -16.56 -6.81
N GLY A 469 3.79 -15.82 -6.48
CA GLY A 469 2.42 -16.14 -6.86
C GLY A 469 1.83 -17.33 -6.10
N CYS A 470 2.24 -17.56 -4.85
CA CYS A 470 1.72 -18.68 -4.05
C CYS A 470 0.39 -18.33 -3.37
N GLY A 471 -0.66 -19.12 -3.62
CA GLY A 471 -1.92 -19.05 -2.90
C GLY A 471 -1.99 -20.01 -1.72
N HIS A 472 -2.38 -19.51 -0.55
CA HIS A 472 -2.48 -20.28 0.68
C HIS A 472 -3.80 -20.06 1.43
N ASP A 473 -4.50 -21.16 1.78
CA ASP A 473 -5.73 -21.11 2.59
C ASP A 473 -6.85 -20.26 1.98
N LEU A 474 -7.41 -20.74 0.87
CA LEU A 474 -8.51 -20.09 0.14
C LEU A 474 -8.16 -18.67 -0.35
N ALA A 475 -6.91 -18.44 -0.72
CA ALA A 475 -6.43 -17.15 -1.21
C ALA A 475 -5.80 -17.28 -2.60
N LEU A 476 -5.75 -16.17 -3.34
CA LEU A 476 -5.06 -16.05 -4.62
C LEU A 476 -3.69 -15.42 -4.41
N GLY A 477 -2.64 -16.10 -4.86
CA GLY A 477 -1.37 -15.46 -5.19
C GLY A 477 -1.19 -15.43 -6.70
N LEU A 478 -0.84 -14.28 -7.26
CA LEU A 478 -0.66 -14.08 -8.70
C LEU A 478 0.54 -13.18 -8.97
N LEU A 479 1.63 -13.76 -9.46
CA LEU A 479 2.75 -13.03 -10.04
C LEU A 479 2.57 -13.07 -11.56
N TYR A 480 2.51 -11.90 -12.19
CA TYR A 480 2.40 -11.77 -13.64
C TYR A 480 3.54 -10.89 -14.13
N ASP A 481 4.51 -11.54 -14.76
CA ASP A 481 5.61 -10.91 -15.48
C ASP A 481 5.29 -10.92 -16.98
N ILE A 482 5.68 -9.86 -17.69
CA ILE A 482 5.32 -9.66 -19.09
C ILE A 482 6.52 -9.73 -20.01
N ALA A 483 7.69 -9.23 -19.61
CA ALA A 483 8.81 -9.10 -20.53
C ALA A 483 10.18 -8.94 -19.86
N GLY A 484 11.12 -9.77 -20.27
CA GLY A 484 12.56 -9.63 -20.06
C GLY A 484 13.16 -10.95 -19.61
N ASP A 485 14.47 -10.99 -19.33
CA ASP A 485 15.14 -12.27 -19.03
C ASP A 485 15.22 -12.46 -17.50
N ASP A 486 14.26 -13.20 -16.94
CA ASP A 486 13.96 -13.22 -15.51
C ASP A 486 14.56 -14.41 -14.75
N SER A 487 14.85 -14.17 -13.47
CA SER A 487 15.39 -15.18 -12.56
C SER A 487 14.49 -15.39 -11.34
N TYR A 488 13.78 -16.52 -11.34
CA TYR A 488 12.94 -16.95 -10.23
C TYR A 488 13.66 -17.98 -9.34
N VAL A 489 14.11 -17.54 -8.17
CA VAL A 489 14.83 -18.38 -7.19
C VAL A 489 14.00 -18.60 -5.94
N ALA A 490 13.64 -19.86 -5.67
CA ALA A 490 12.93 -20.23 -4.44
C ALA A 490 13.49 -21.49 -3.75
N TYR A 491 13.08 -21.73 -2.50
CA TYR A 491 13.45 -22.95 -1.77
C TYR A 491 12.35 -24.01 -1.84
N ASP A 492 11.11 -23.70 -1.44
CA ASP A 492 9.93 -24.58 -1.49
C ASP A 492 8.62 -23.80 -1.64
N LEU A 493 7.52 -24.47 -1.98
CA LEU A 493 6.17 -23.89 -2.02
C LEU A 493 6.07 -22.51 -2.72
N SER A 494 6.56 -22.42 -3.95
CA SER A 494 6.62 -21.19 -4.75
C SER A 494 6.44 -21.48 -6.24
N GLN A 495 6.54 -20.45 -7.08
CA GLN A 495 6.41 -20.52 -8.54
C GLN A 495 5.03 -21.03 -8.93
N GLY A 496 4.01 -20.24 -8.58
CA GLY A 496 2.62 -20.53 -8.90
C GLY A 496 2.03 -21.70 -8.11
N ALA A 497 2.54 -21.99 -6.92
CA ALA A 497 2.03 -23.09 -6.11
C ALA A 497 0.74 -22.73 -5.35
N GLY A 498 -0.27 -23.59 -5.40
CA GLY A 498 -1.44 -23.55 -4.52
C GLY A 498 -1.34 -24.57 -3.40
N ASN A 499 -1.59 -24.15 -2.16
CA ASN A 499 -1.61 -25.08 -1.02
C ASN A 499 -2.72 -24.75 -0.02
N ALA A 500 -3.22 -25.80 0.63
CA ALA A 500 -4.28 -25.71 1.63
C ALA A 500 -5.52 -24.98 1.07
N ASN A 501 -5.92 -25.30 -0.16
CA ASN A 501 -7.09 -24.77 -0.88
C ASN A 501 -6.84 -23.40 -1.52
N GLY A 502 -5.60 -22.94 -1.55
CA GLY A 502 -5.21 -21.71 -2.24
C GLY A 502 -5.04 -21.92 -3.74
N ILE A 503 -5.00 -20.80 -4.45
CA ILE A 503 -4.80 -20.72 -5.89
C ILE A 503 -3.50 -19.95 -6.12
N GLY A 504 -2.49 -20.62 -6.65
CA GLY A 504 -1.24 -19.98 -7.04
C GLY A 504 -1.10 -19.89 -8.55
N ILE A 505 -0.65 -18.75 -9.04
CA ILE A 505 -0.37 -18.49 -10.45
C ILE A 505 0.94 -17.69 -10.53
N LEU A 506 1.90 -18.23 -11.28
CA LEU A 506 3.00 -17.45 -11.85
C LEU A 506 2.79 -17.52 -13.36
N ALA A 507 2.68 -16.35 -14.00
CA ALA A 507 2.59 -16.22 -15.44
C ALA A 507 3.72 -15.31 -15.93
N ASP A 508 4.50 -15.81 -16.87
CA ASP A 508 5.54 -15.09 -17.60
C ASP A 508 5.17 -15.10 -19.10
N GLU A 509 5.21 -13.94 -19.79
CA GLU A 509 4.80 -13.86 -21.21
C GLU A 509 5.93 -13.91 -22.23
N SER A 510 7.14 -13.48 -21.86
CA SER A 510 8.30 -13.47 -22.76
C SER A 510 9.61 -13.18 -22.05
N GLY A 511 10.62 -13.97 -22.37
CA GLY A 511 11.95 -13.86 -21.78
C GLY A 511 12.78 -15.08 -22.14
N ASP A 512 14.08 -15.11 -21.84
CA ASP A 512 14.80 -16.37 -21.69
C ASP A 512 15.00 -16.65 -20.19
N ASP A 513 14.06 -17.40 -19.57
CA ASP A 513 13.85 -17.33 -18.12
C ASP A 513 14.46 -18.50 -17.33
N THR A 514 14.77 -18.26 -16.06
CA THR A 514 15.33 -19.27 -15.16
C THR A 514 14.47 -19.52 -13.93
N TYR A 515 13.94 -20.74 -13.83
CA TYR A 515 13.12 -21.22 -12.72
C TYR A 515 13.89 -22.20 -11.83
N SER A 516 14.51 -21.65 -10.78
CA SER A 516 15.38 -22.38 -9.86
C SER A 516 14.73 -22.64 -8.51
N VAL A 517 14.60 -23.92 -8.13
CA VAL A 517 14.12 -24.31 -6.80
C VAL A 517 15.00 -25.32 -6.08
N LYS A 518 15.10 -25.22 -4.75
CA LYS A 518 15.86 -26.18 -3.95
C LYS A 518 15.10 -27.50 -3.72
N LYS A 519 13.83 -27.43 -3.33
CA LYS A 519 12.95 -28.58 -3.09
C LYS A 519 11.79 -28.57 -4.09
N SER A 520 11.86 -29.43 -5.08
CA SER A 520 10.93 -29.40 -6.22
C SER A 520 9.57 -30.08 -6.00
N HIS A 521 9.36 -30.77 -4.88
CA HIS A 521 8.15 -31.57 -4.66
C HIS A 521 6.83 -30.79 -4.53
N ASN A 522 6.89 -29.47 -4.31
CA ASN A 522 5.74 -28.62 -4.03
C ASN A 522 5.84 -27.23 -4.69
N THR A 523 6.52 -27.15 -5.83
CA THR A 523 6.80 -25.91 -6.58
C THR A 523 6.41 -26.07 -8.05
N GLN A 524 6.63 -25.04 -8.87
CA GLN A 524 6.47 -25.08 -10.33
C GLN A 524 5.08 -25.56 -10.75
N GLY A 525 4.07 -24.77 -10.37
CA GLY A 525 2.67 -25.06 -10.65
C GLY A 525 2.08 -26.15 -9.75
N TYR A 526 2.57 -26.31 -8.51
CA TYR A 526 2.07 -27.35 -7.61
C TYR A 526 0.67 -27.07 -7.09
N GLY A 527 -0.25 -28.04 -7.16
CA GLY A 527 -1.57 -27.96 -6.54
C GLY A 527 -1.97 -29.28 -5.87
N ASN A 528 -2.50 -29.24 -4.64
CA ASN A 528 -2.88 -30.45 -3.91
C ASN A 528 -4.32 -30.47 -3.41
N PHE A 529 -4.85 -31.67 -3.16
CA PHE A 529 -6.08 -31.82 -2.39
C PHE A 529 -5.77 -31.87 -0.89
N ARG A 530 -6.42 -31.00 -0.11
CA ARG A 530 -6.27 -30.96 1.35
C ARG A 530 -7.58 -30.47 1.97
N ARG A 531 -7.88 -30.85 3.22
CA ARG A 531 -9.07 -30.34 3.95
C ARG A 531 -10.38 -30.46 3.15
N GLU A 532 -10.53 -31.55 2.38
CA GLU A 532 -11.71 -31.82 1.55
C GLU A 532 -11.95 -30.79 0.43
N TYR A 533 -10.90 -30.08 0.01
CA TYR A 533 -10.94 -29.07 -1.06
C TYR A 533 -9.64 -29.12 -1.90
N GLY A 534 -9.70 -28.67 -3.15
CA GLY A 534 -8.55 -28.62 -4.06
C GLY A 534 -7.78 -27.30 -3.96
N SER A 535 -6.46 -27.35 -4.07
CA SER A 535 -5.60 -26.19 -4.31
C SER A 535 -5.13 -26.23 -5.75
N ILE A 536 -5.18 -25.09 -6.45
CA ILE A 536 -4.80 -24.98 -7.85
C ILE A 536 -3.41 -24.35 -7.93
N GLY A 537 -2.49 -24.96 -8.68
CA GLY A 537 -1.20 -24.36 -8.97
C GLY A 537 -0.96 -24.26 -10.47
N VAL A 538 -0.50 -23.11 -10.92
CA VAL A 538 -0.17 -22.85 -12.33
C VAL A 538 1.16 -22.13 -12.41
N LEU A 539 2.13 -22.75 -13.06
CA LEU A 539 3.29 -22.05 -13.63
C LEU A 539 3.06 -21.99 -15.14
N LEU A 540 2.98 -20.79 -15.69
CA LEU A 540 2.74 -20.54 -17.10
C LEU A 540 3.87 -19.69 -17.63
N ASP A 541 4.75 -20.29 -18.42
CA ASP A 541 5.64 -19.57 -19.32
C ASP A 541 5.07 -19.66 -20.75
N ILE A 542 5.17 -18.58 -21.53
CA ILE A 542 4.54 -18.48 -22.85
C ILE A 542 5.58 -18.48 -23.97
N LYS A 543 6.69 -17.76 -23.86
CA LYS A 543 7.70 -17.66 -24.93
C LYS A 543 9.09 -17.52 -24.35
N GLY A 544 10.06 -18.24 -24.91
CA GLY A 544 11.43 -18.15 -24.45
C GLY A 544 12.25 -19.39 -24.74
N GLU A 545 13.56 -19.32 -24.50
CA GLU A 545 14.37 -20.52 -24.27
C GLU A 545 14.70 -20.66 -22.76
N ASP A 546 13.94 -21.50 -22.05
CA ASP A 546 13.89 -21.44 -20.59
C ASP A 546 14.63 -22.58 -19.88
N VAL A 547 14.95 -22.33 -18.60
CA VAL A 547 15.59 -23.30 -17.71
C VAL A 547 14.76 -23.59 -16.48
N TYR A 548 14.26 -24.84 -16.40
CA TYR A 548 13.50 -25.33 -15.25
C TYR A 548 14.27 -26.31 -14.38
N ARG A 549 14.02 -26.28 -13.07
CA ARG A 549 14.50 -27.31 -12.14
C ARG A 549 13.84 -28.68 -12.34
N THR A 550 12.51 -28.72 -12.56
CA THR A 550 11.75 -29.97 -12.67
C THR A 550 10.99 -30.15 -13.98
N GLY A 551 10.54 -29.05 -14.58
CA GLY A 551 10.01 -29.03 -15.95
C GLY A 551 11.11 -29.13 -17.01
N ALA A 552 10.75 -28.82 -18.25
CA ALA A 552 11.68 -28.67 -19.36
C ALA A 552 11.11 -27.70 -20.40
N ASP A 553 12.03 -27.04 -21.09
CA ASP A 553 11.78 -26.12 -22.19
C ASP A 553 10.82 -26.71 -23.26
N GLY A 554 9.82 -25.94 -23.66
CA GLY A 554 8.78 -26.32 -24.64
C GLY A 554 7.92 -27.52 -24.23
N THR A 555 7.72 -27.74 -22.92
CA THR A 555 6.92 -28.86 -22.41
C THR A 555 5.87 -28.48 -21.37
N LEU A 556 4.94 -29.40 -21.14
CA LEU A 556 3.97 -29.33 -20.05
C LEU A 556 4.18 -30.49 -19.08
N TRP A 557 3.95 -30.23 -17.79
CA TRP A 557 4.04 -31.23 -16.73
C TRP A 557 3.00 -31.00 -15.65
N THR A 558 2.69 -32.05 -14.90
CA THR A 558 1.79 -31.98 -13.74
C THR A 558 2.59 -31.92 -12.45
N SER A 559 2.16 -31.10 -11.49
CA SER A 559 2.77 -31.00 -10.16
C SER A 559 1.68 -31.12 -9.08
N GLY A 560 1.67 -32.23 -8.36
CA GLY A 560 0.59 -32.55 -7.42
C GLY A 560 -0.66 -33.11 -8.11
N GLU A 561 -1.83 -32.89 -7.49
CA GLU A 561 -3.13 -33.43 -7.96
C GLU A 561 -3.89 -32.46 -8.87
N HIS A 562 -3.78 -31.15 -8.62
CA HIS A 562 -4.49 -30.10 -9.35
C HIS A 562 -3.53 -28.98 -9.77
N GLY A 563 -2.33 -29.37 -10.21
CA GLY A 563 -1.28 -28.43 -10.56
C GLY A 563 -0.63 -28.73 -11.91
N ILE A 564 -0.28 -27.67 -12.62
CA ILE A 564 0.33 -27.72 -13.95
C ILE A 564 1.46 -26.69 -14.09
N GLY A 565 2.57 -27.11 -14.68
CA GLY A 565 3.53 -26.20 -15.28
C GLY A 565 3.48 -26.34 -16.79
N THR A 566 3.53 -25.22 -17.50
CA THR A 566 3.55 -25.19 -18.97
C THR A 566 4.56 -24.18 -19.44
N ASP A 567 5.28 -24.59 -20.48
CA ASP A 567 6.07 -23.76 -21.35
C ASP A 567 5.58 -24.04 -22.79
N TRP A 568 5.28 -22.98 -23.54
CA TRP A 568 4.50 -23.04 -24.78
C TRP A 568 5.31 -22.92 -26.08
N GLU A 569 5.96 -21.78 -26.34
CA GLU A 569 6.47 -21.41 -27.68
C GLU A 569 7.96 -21.12 -27.77
#